data_AF-A0A7J5A882-F1
#
_entry.id   AF-A0A7J5A882-F1
#
_cell.length_a   1.000
_cell.length_b   1.000
_cell.length_c   1.000
_cell.angle_alpha   90.00
_cell.angle_beta   90.00
_cell.angle_gamma   90.00
#
_symmetry.space_group_name_H-M   'P 1'
#
loop_
_entity.id
_entity.type
_entity.pdbx_description
1 polymer ?
#
loop_
_entity_poly.entity_id
_entity_poly.type
_entity_poly.pdbx_seq_one_letter_code
_entity_poly.pdbx_strand_id
1 'polypeptide(L)'
;MADVRSLLLAVEPINTGVAYVIRARPRDEDWPWSACFDRSMDTDTAVERAWHRIEDWLSRFAPRFRAELNPPATAAEIDTVATALGVALPADLRVWWGLSNGVRHGIGLPSASLIPDFSSPYPVSIAVERWRMHLEVQQESYPPGMREEMERFVAGENAQPAGTLLSQLYWLPRWLPIAGDGGGGGLFIDLRDGPLHGCLVEFSREHQGTTPRWESVTQLWVDVADELEAVDSDLLRSDRVDDLRIGWWRPPTS
;
A
#
# COMPACT_ATOMS: atom_id res chain seq x y z
N MET A 1 -54.30 8.98 15.15
CA MET A 1 -53.15 8.36 15.83
C MET A 1 -53.29 6.86 15.67
N ALA A 2 -52.70 6.31 14.60
CA ALA A 2 -52.81 4.89 14.26
C ALA A 2 -51.74 4.10 15.01
N ASP A 3 -52.21 3.03 15.65
CA ASP A 3 -51.51 2.13 16.55
C ASP A 3 -50.85 0.97 15.78
N VAL A 4 -49.76 0.50 16.35
CA VAL A 4 -48.79 -0.46 15.84
C VAL A 4 -49.25 -1.88 16.15
N ARG A 5 -49.53 -2.71 15.14
CA ARG A 5 -49.30 -4.18 15.15
C ARG A 5 -49.65 -4.86 13.82
N SER A 6 -48.77 -5.79 13.42
CA SER A 6 -48.85 -6.78 12.33
C SER A 6 -48.45 -6.36 10.92
N LEU A 7 -47.23 -6.73 10.52
CA LEU A 7 -47.05 -7.77 9.50
C LEU A 7 -45.68 -8.46 9.69
N LEU A 8 -45.73 -9.70 10.18
CA LEU A 8 -44.63 -10.67 10.13
C LEU A 8 -44.66 -11.34 8.76
N LEU A 9 -43.58 -11.24 8.00
CA LEU A 9 -43.18 -12.26 7.02
C LEU A 9 -41.70 -12.55 7.24
N ALA A 10 -41.43 -13.84 7.33
CA ALA A 10 -40.20 -14.44 7.82
C ALA A 10 -38.98 -14.12 6.95
N VAL A 11 -37.85 -13.88 7.61
CA VAL A 11 -36.52 -14.15 7.05
C VAL A 11 -35.83 -15.05 8.07
N GLU A 12 -35.66 -16.31 7.70
CA GLU A 12 -34.93 -17.30 8.49
C GLU A 12 -33.47 -16.86 8.69
N PRO A 13 -32.84 -17.17 9.83
CA PRO A 13 -31.42 -16.91 10.03
C PRO A 13 -30.59 -17.88 9.17
N ILE A 14 -29.90 -17.36 8.17
CA ILE A 14 -28.85 -18.11 7.46
C ILE A 14 -27.67 -18.27 8.42
N ASN A 15 -27.60 -19.49 8.93
CA ASN A 15 -26.43 -20.30 9.24
C ASN A 15 -25.13 -19.58 9.67
N THR A 16 -24.75 -19.91 10.90
CA THR A 16 -23.46 -19.70 11.57
C THR A 16 -22.26 -20.08 10.68
N GLY A 17 -21.60 -19.08 10.11
CA GLY A 17 -20.21 -19.18 9.66
C GLY A 17 -19.28 -18.69 10.77
N VAL A 18 -18.43 -19.58 11.27
CA VAL A 18 -17.38 -19.23 12.23
C VAL A 18 -16.37 -18.34 11.53
N ALA A 19 -16.40 -17.04 11.80
CA ALA A 19 -15.35 -16.11 11.38
C ALA A 19 -14.10 -16.38 12.22
N TYR A 20 -13.03 -16.88 11.60
CA TYR A 20 -11.73 -16.97 12.25
C TYR A 20 -11.09 -15.58 12.24
N VAL A 21 -11.22 -14.86 13.35
CA VAL A 21 -10.46 -13.63 13.61
C VAL A 21 -9.14 -14.04 14.27
N ILE A 22 -8.07 -14.14 13.49
CA ILE A 22 -6.72 -14.30 14.04
C ILE A 22 -6.31 -12.93 14.59
N ARG A 23 -6.20 -12.80 15.92
CA ARG A 23 -5.64 -11.58 16.55
C ARG A 23 -4.12 -11.63 16.46
N ALA A 24 -3.51 -10.60 15.87
CA ALA A 24 -2.08 -10.35 16.01
C ALA A 24 -1.71 -10.25 17.49
N ARG A 25 -0.59 -10.89 17.89
CA ARG A 25 -0.07 -10.82 19.25
C ARG A 25 0.57 -9.46 19.53
N PRO A 26 0.55 -8.96 20.77
CA PRO A 26 1.39 -7.82 21.14
C PRO A 26 2.87 -8.23 21.05
N ARG A 27 3.72 -7.36 20.48
CA ARG A 27 5.17 -7.50 20.52
C ARG A 27 5.63 -7.35 21.97
N ASP A 28 6.33 -8.35 22.48
CA ASP A 28 7.14 -8.20 23.70
C ASP A 28 8.36 -7.33 23.35
N GLU A 29 8.45 -6.15 23.97
CA GLU A 29 9.64 -5.32 24.01
C GLU A 29 10.67 -5.97 24.92
N ASP A 30 11.90 -6.17 24.42
CA ASP A 30 13.17 -5.95 25.14
C ASP A 30 14.34 -6.50 24.31
N TRP A 31 15.07 -5.64 23.58
CA TRP A 31 16.50 -5.89 23.35
C TRP A 31 17.32 -4.60 23.14
N PRO A 32 18.33 -4.33 23.98
CA PRO A 32 19.21 -3.18 23.84
C PRO A 32 20.60 -3.47 23.19
N TRP A 33 21.35 -2.39 22.99
CA TRP A 33 22.74 -2.22 22.54
C TRP A 33 23.08 -2.26 21.04
N SER A 34 23.53 -1.07 20.63
CA SER A 34 24.07 -0.63 19.36
C SER A 34 25.35 -1.34 18.93
N ALA A 35 25.43 -1.62 17.64
CA ALA A 35 26.66 -1.52 16.87
C ALA A 35 26.35 -0.68 15.63
N CYS A 36 27.33 0.09 15.14
CA CYS A 36 27.27 0.82 13.88
C CYS A 36 27.21 -0.18 12.72
N PHE A 37 26.10 -0.89 12.59
CA PHE A 37 25.72 -1.55 11.36
C PHE A 37 25.18 -0.49 10.44
N ASP A 38 25.64 -0.54 9.19
CA ASP A 38 25.06 0.25 8.12
C ASP A 38 23.59 -0.11 7.99
N ARG A 39 22.73 0.72 8.58
CA ARG A 39 21.28 0.53 8.61
C ARG A 39 20.71 0.42 7.20
N SER A 40 21.39 0.96 6.17
CA SER A 40 20.97 0.83 4.78
C SER A 40 21.14 -0.61 4.27
N MET A 41 22.30 -1.23 4.48
CA MET A 41 22.56 -2.60 4.02
C MET A 41 21.71 -3.66 4.75
N ASP A 42 21.41 -3.47 6.04
CA ASP A 42 20.49 -4.38 6.76
C ASP A 42 19.06 -4.28 6.20
N THR A 43 18.62 -3.05 5.90
CA THR A 43 17.30 -2.77 5.31
C THR A 43 17.18 -3.38 3.90
N ASP A 44 18.20 -3.19 3.05
CA ASP A 44 18.24 -3.75 1.69
C ASP A 44 18.09 -5.28 1.70
N THR A 45 18.82 -5.96 2.58
CA THR A 45 18.71 -7.42 2.69
C THR A 45 17.38 -7.87 3.30
N ALA A 46 16.74 -7.05 4.14
CA ALA A 46 15.45 -7.38 4.75
C ALA A 46 14.30 -7.30 3.73
N VAL A 47 14.27 -6.28 2.88
CA VAL A 47 13.25 -6.17 1.83
C VAL A 47 13.42 -7.26 0.77
N GLU A 48 14.66 -7.61 0.40
CA GLU A 48 14.95 -8.74 -0.49
C GLU A 48 14.39 -10.05 0.07
N ARG A 49 14.70 -10.36 1.34
CA ARG A 49 14.20 -11.56 2.02
C ARG A 49 12.68 -11.60 2.08
N ALA A 50 12.05 -10.48 2.44
CA ALA A 50 10.60 -10.38 2.53
C ALA A 50 9.92 -10.60 1.17
N TRP A 51 10.47 -10.00 0.11
CA TRP A 51 9.93 -10.16 -1.23
C TRP A 51 10.05 -11.60 -1.74
N HIS A 52 11.18 -12.26 -1.52
CA HIS A 52 11.34 -13.67 -1.91
C HIS A 52 10.37 -14.60 -1.18
N ARG A 53 10.06 -14.35 0.10
CA ARG A 53 9.02 -15.09 0.83
C ARG A 53 7.64 -14.94 0.17
N ILE A 54 7.30 -13.72 -0.26
CA ILE A 54 6.05 -13.44 -0.98
C ILE A 54 6.04 -14.18 -2.33
N GLU A 55 7.10 -14.11 -3.12
CA GLU A 55 7.18 -14.81 -4.41
C GLU A 55 7.07 -16.34 -4.26
N ASP A 56 7.72 -16.90 -3.26
CA ASP A 56 7.65 -18.32 -2.92
C ASP A 56 6.22 -18.73 -2.53
N TRP A 57 5.56 -17.93 -1.70
CA TRP A 57 4.16 -18.15 -1.33
C TRP A 57 3.24 -18.08 -2.55
N LEU A 58 3.36 -17.03 -3.36
CA LEU A 58 2.56 -16.84 -4.57
C LEU A 58 2.78 -17.99 -5.58
N SER A 59 4.00 -18.53 -5.69
CA SER A 59 4.29 -19.65 -6.59
C SER A 59 3.54 -20.93 -6.23
N ARG A 60 3.28 -21.12 -4.93
CA ARG A 60 2.63 -22.32 -4.39
C ARG A 60 1.12 -22.18 -4.34
N PHE A 61 0.61 -21.00 -3.99
CA PHE A 61 -0.81 -20.82 -3.63
C PHE A 61 -1.58 -19.88 -4.56
N ALA A 62 -0.90 -18.98 -5.28
CA ALA A 62 -1.55 -18.03 -6.19
C ALA A 62 -0.77 -17.88 -7.52
N PRO A 63 -0.52 -18.98 -8.26
CA PRO A 63 0.35 -18.95 -9.44
C PRO A 63 -0.19 -18.06 -10.58
N ARG A 64 -1.51 -17.85 -10.64
CA ARG A 64 -2.13 -16.93 -11.61
C ARG A 64 -1.78 -15.47 -11.29
N PHE A 65 -1.92 -15.06 -10.04
CA PHE A 65 -1.49 -13.74 -9.60
C PHE A 65 0.04 -13.57 -9.70
N ARG A 66 0.83 -14.60 -9.37
CA ARG A 66 2.29 -14.57 -9.57
C ARG A 66 2.67 -14.23 -11.02
N ALA A 67 1.92 -14.75 -11.99
CA ALA A 67 2.16 -14.48 -13.41
C ALA A 67 1.80 -13.04 -13.83
N GLU A 68 1.08 -12.29 -12.97
CA GLU A 68 0.78 -10.87 -13.17
C GLU A 68 1.84 -9.93 -12.60
N LEU A 69 2.79 -10.44 -11.78
CA LEU A 69 3.96 -9.67 -11.37
C LEU A 69 4.82 -9.33 -12.58
N ASN A 70 5.22 -8.07 -12.69
CA ASN A 70 6.14 -7.66 -13.74
C ASN A 70 7.57 -8.08 -13.41
N PRO A 71 8.44 -8.27 -14.42
CA PRO A 71 9.86 -8.42 -14.17
C PRO A 71 10.44 -7.20 -13.42
N PRO A 72 11.64 -7.34 -12.82
CA PRO A 72 12.41 -6.22 -12.28
C PRO A 72 12.42 -4.96 -13.14
N ALA A 73 12.32 -3.79 -12.50
CA ALA A 73 12.62 -2.53 -13.15
C ALA A 73 14.13 -2.38 -13.32
N THR A 74 14.54 -1.77 -14.43
CA THR A 74 15.94 -1.40 -14.65
C THR A 74 16.30 -0.21 -13.76
N ALA A 75 17.59 -0.08 -13.41
CA ALA A 75 18.09 1.09 -12.67
C ALA A 75 17.75 2.41 -13.39
N ALA A 76 17.83 2.43 -14.72
CA ALA A 76 17.48 3.59 -15.53
C ALA A 76 16.00 3.99 -15.39
N GLU A 77 15.08 3.01 -15.38
CA GLU A 77 13.65 3.27 -15.14
C GLU A 77 13.42 3.87 -13.75
N ILE A 78 14.04 3.29 -12.71
CA ILE A 78 13.93 3.78 -11.33
C ILE A 78 14.49 5.20 -11.20
N ASP A 79 15.61 5.50 -11.87
CA ASP A 79 16.22 6.83 -11.85
C ASP A 79 15.37 7.90 -12.55
N THR A 80 14.46 7.51 -13.46
CA THR A 80 13.49 8.46 -14.02
C THR A 80 12.53 9.00 -12.96
N VAL A 81 12.20 8.21 -11.94
CA VAL A 81 11.35 8.61 -10.82
C VAL A 81 12.08 9.64 -9.96
N ALA A 82 13.31 9.33 -9.56
CA ALA A 82 14.16 10.23 -8.78
C ALA A 82 14.35 11.58 -9.51
N THR A 83 14.53 11.54 -10.83
CA THR A 83 14.63 12.73 -11.69
C THR A 83 13.32 13.50 -11.76
N ALA A 84 12.19 12.81 -11.95
CA ALA A 84 10.88 13.44 -12.07
C ALA A 84 10.46 14.19 -10.79
N LEU A 85 10.77 13.61 -9.63
CA LEU A 85 10.45 14.25 -8.34
C LEU A 85 11.59 15.18 -7.88
N GLY A 86 12.83 15.00 -8.35
CA GLY A 86 13.98 15.77 -7.86
C GLY A 86 14.31 15.46 -6.40
N VAL A 87 14.23 14.18 -6.01
CA VAL A 87 14.61 13.65 -4.70
C VAL A 87 15.34 12.33 -4.86
N ALA A 88 16.23 12.03 -3.92
CA ALA A 88 16.72 10.68 -3.74
C ALA A 88 15.56 9.78 -3.30
N LEU A 89 15.52 8.55 -3.83
CA LEU A 89 14.55 7.54 -3.40
C LEU A 89 15.15 6.74 -2.25
N PRO A 90 14.32 6.31 -1.27
CA PRO A 90 14.70 5.32 -0.27
C PRO A 90 15.32 4.08 -0.90
N ALA A 91 16.37 3.55 -0.26
CA ALA A 91 17.12 2.41 -0.78
C ALA A 91 16.24 1.17 -0.94
N ASP A 92 15.36 0.90 0.03
CA ASP A 92 14.46 -0.23 0.03
C ASP A 92 13.39 -0.17 -1.07
N LEU A 93 12.91 1.03 -1.43
CA LEU A 93 12.04 1.22 -2.59
C LEU A 93 12.78 0.84 -3.89
N ARG A 94 14.04 1.26 -4.03
CA ARG A 94 14.87 0.94 -5.22
C ARG A 94 15.13 -0.56 -5.31
N VAL A 95 15.48 -1.19 -4.18
CA VAL A 95 15.70 -2.64 -4.10
C VAL A 95 14.43 -3.39 -4.47
N TRP A 96 13.28 -3.06 -3.88
CA TRP A 96 12.03 -3.71 -4.21
C TRP A 96 11.66 -3.59 -5.70
N TRP A 97 11.73 -2.39 -6.29
CA TRP A 97 11.48 -2.24 -7.73
C TRP A 97 12.50 -2.99 -8.60
N GLY A 98 13.73 -3.14 -8.12
CA GLY A 98 14.76 -3.98 -8.73
C GLY A 98 14.51 -5.49 -8.59
N LEU A 99 13.55 -5.92 -7.77
CA LEU A 99 13.09 -7.30 -7.66
C LEU A 99 11.78 -7.52 -8.42
N SER A 100 10.87 -6.54 -8.40
CA SER A 100 9.58 -6.61 -9.08
C SER A 100 9.06 -5.21 -9.42
N ASN A 101 8.77 -4.96 -10.69
CA ASN A 101 8.22 -3.69 -11.17
C ASN A 101 6.69 -3.62 -10.99
N GLY A 102 6.21 -3.88 -9.77
CA GLY A 102 4.78 -3.95 -9.43
C GLY A 102 4.01 -5.04 -10.20
N VAL A 103 2.69 -4.89 -10.27
CA VAL A 103 1.81 -5.78 -11.04
C VAL A 103 1.46 -5.17 -12.40
N ARG A 104 1.08 -6.02 -13.36
CA ARG A 104 0.57 -5.58 -14.66
C ARG A 104 -0.59 -4.59 -14.48
N HIS A 105 -0.45 -3.40 -15.07
CA HIS A 105 -1.44 -2.32 -15.05
C HIS A 105 -1.97 -2.10 -16.47
N GLY A 106 -3.28 -2.31 -16.73
CA GLY A 106 -3.86 -2.25 -18.09
C GLY A 106 -5.38 -2.44 -18.13
N ILE A 107 -5.96 -2.72 -19.32
CA ILE A 107 -7.41 -3.03 -19.45
C ILE A 107 -7.68 -4.38 -18.76
N GLY A 108 -8.46 -4.31 -17.67
CA GLY A 108 -8.64 -5.39 -16.70
C GLY A 108 -7.89 -5.03 -15.42
N LEU A 109 -8.62 -4.88 -14.31
CA LEU A 109 -8.00 -4.79 -12.98
C LEU A 109 -7.17 -6.06 -12.73
N PRO A 110 -6.07 -6.00 -11.97
CA PRO A 110 -5.36 -7.20 -11.56
C PRO A 110 -6.35 -8.17 -10.90
N SER A 111 -6.10 -9.47 -11.05
CA SER A 111 -7.06 -10.50 -10.61
C SER A 111 -7.26 -10.51 -9.08
N ALA A 112 -6.35 -9.87 -8.33
CA ALA A 112 -6.44 -9.65 -6.90
C ALA A 112 -5.60 -8.44 -6.46
N SER A 113 -5.53 -8.21 -5.15
CA SER A 113 -4.72 -7.16 -4.52
C SER A 113 -3.70 -7.78 -3.57
N LEU A 114 -2.42 -7.41 -3.72
CA LEU A 114 -1.34 -7.94 -2.86
C LEU A 114 -1.19 -7.14 -1.57
N ILE A 115 -1.45 -5.84 -1.62
CA ILE A 115 -1.38 -4.96 -0.46
C ILE A 115 -2.78 -4.89 0.15
N PRO A 116 -2.90 -4.83 1.48
CA PRO A 116 -4.17 -4.61 2.15
C PRO A 116 -5.00 -3.42 1.59
N ASP A 117 -6.31 -3.44 1.87
CA ASP A 117 -7.28 -2.43 1.41
C ASP A 117 -7.33 -2.30 -0.12
N PHE A 118 -7.31 -3.47 -0.77
CA PHE A 118 -7.49 -3.65 -2.21
C PHE A 118 -6.43 -2.96 -3.08
N SER A 119 -5.30 -2.55 -2.50
CA SER A 119 -4.24 -1.88 -3.22
C SER A 119 -3.35 -2.84 -4.01
N SER A 120 -3.01 -2.43 -5.23
CA SER A 120 -2.09 -3.17 -6.10
C SER A 120 -0.78 -2.39 -6.32
N PRO A 121 0.40 -3.02 -6.21
CA PRO A 121 1.67 -2.32 -6.32
C PRO A 121 1.89 -1.81 -7.74
N TYR A 122 2.26 -0.54 -7.87
CA TYR A 122 2.45 0.09 -9.16
C TYR A 122 3.82 -0.22 -9.78
N PRO A 123 3.86 -0.44 -11.10
CA PRO A 123 5.08 -0.26 -11.87
C PRO A 123 5.60 1.16 -11.73
N VAL A 124 6.91 1.32 -11.86
CA VAL A 124 7.63 2.60 -11.86
C VAL A 124 6.97 3.64 -12.78
N SER A 125 6.60 3.23 -13.99
CA SER A 125 5.95 4.11 -14.97
C SER A 125 4.58 4.59 -14.50
N ILE A 126 3.80 3.72 -13.88
CA ILE A 126 2.46 4.02 -13.35
C ILE A 126 2.55 4.90 -12.11
N ALA A 127 3.54 4.68 -11.22
CA ALA A 127 3.77 5.54 -10.08
C ALA A 127 3.96 7.01 -10.51
N VAL A 128 4.79 7.24 -11.54
CA VAL A 128 5.03 8.60 -12.09
C VAL A 128 3.81 9.13 -12.84
N GLU A 129 3.12 8.30 -13.63
CA GLU A 129 1.88 8.67 -14.33
C GLU A 129 0.81 9.13 -13.34
N ARG A 130 0.54 8.34 -12.30
CA ARG A 130 -0.46 8.63 -11.27
C ARG A 130 -0.09 9.85 -10.45
N TRP A 131 1.19 9.98 -10.09
CA TRP A 131 1.70 11.19 -9.43
C TRP A 131 1.38 12.45 -10.23
N ARG A 132 1.71 12.49 -11.53
CA ARG A 132 1.41 13.63 -12.40
C ARG A 132 -0.09 13.89 -12.50
N MET A 133 -0.86 12.83 -12.74
CA MET A 133 -2.32 12.90 -12.84
C MET A 133 -2.93 13.51 -11.57
N HIS A 134 -2.53 13.06 -10.38
CA HIS A 134 -3.06 13.59 -9.12
C HIS A 134 -2.80 15.09 -8.95
N LEU A 135 -1.58 15.55 -9.28
CA LEU A 135 -1.22 16.97 -9.22
C LEU A 135 -1.97 17.80 -10.27
N GLU A 136 -2.13 17.29 -11.48
CA GLU A 136 -2.87 17.94 -12.56
C GLU A 136 -4.37 18.06 -12.23
N VAL A 137 -5.01 16.96 -11.86
CA VAL A 137 -6.43 16.94 -11.47
C VAL A 137 -6.69 17.87 -10.29
N GLN A 138 -5.77 17.97 -9.33
CA GLN A 138 -5.86 18.95 -8.25
C GLN A 138 -5.87 20.37 -8.76
N GLN A 139 -4.96 20.73 -9.66
CA GLN A 139 -4.92 22.07 -10.24
C GLN A 139 -6.19 22.39 -11.02
N GLU A 140 -6.70 21.44 -11.79
CA GLU A 140 -7.91 21.62 -12.60
C GLU A 140 -9.19 21.73 -11.76
N SER A 141 -9.29 20.93 -10.70
CA SER A 141 -10.49 20.84 -9.87
C SER A 141 -10.70 22.07 -8.97
N TYR A 142 -9.65 22.85 -8.70
CA TYR A 142 -9.76 24.04 -7.84
C TYR A 142 -10.04 25.33 -8.63
N PRO A 143 -11.03 26.14 -8.18
CA PRO A 143 -11.38 27.41 -8.84
C PRO A 143 -10.16 28.32 -8.98
N PRO A 144 -9.99 29.06 -10.11
CA PRO A 144 -8.83 29.90 -10.35
C PRO A 144 -8.52 30.89 -9.21
N GLY A 145 -9.54 31.46 -8.57
CA GLY A 145 -9.38 32.41 -7.46
C GLY A 145 -8.89 31.80 -6.14
N MET A 146 -8.83 30.47 -6.03
CA MET A 146 -8.35 29.74 -4.84
C MET A 146 -7.03 28.99 -5.10
N ARG A 147 -6.52 28.97 -6.33
CA ARG A 147 -5.30 28.22 -6.68
C ARG A 147 -4.08 28.74 -5.93
N GLU A 148 -3.89 30.05 -5.84
CA GLU A 148 -2.75 30.62 -5.12
C GLU A 148 -2.78 30.29 -3.61
N GLU A 149 -3.97 30.20 -3.01
CA GLU A 149 -4.11 29.78 -1.61
C GLU A 149 -3.79 28.30 -1.43
N MET A 150 -4.34 27.47 -2.32
CA MET A 150 -4.05 26.04 -2.37
C MET A 150 -2.56 25.76 -2.60
N GLU A 151 -1.89 26.48 -3.50
CA GLU A 151 -0.46 26.33 -3.78
C GLU A 151 0.39 26.72 -2.56
N ARG A 152 0.02 27.80 -1.86
CA ARG A 152 0.68 28.20 -0.61
C ARG A 152 0.50 27.14 0.47
N PHE A 153 -0.70 26.57 0.60
CA PHE A 153 -0.97 25.50 1.54
C PHE A 153 -0.12 24.26 1.22
N VAL A 154 -0.18 23.78 -0.02
CA VAL A 154 0.60 22.62 -0.49
C VAL A 154 2.10 22.85 -0.29
N ALA A 155 2.62 24.04 -0.59
CA ALA A 155 4.02 24.35 -0.35
C ALA A 155 4.40 24.29 1.14
N GLY A 156 3.52 24.79 2.03
CA GLY A 156 3.72 24.75 3.47
C GLY A 156 3.71 23.33 4.05
N GLU A 157 2.76 22.49 3.62
CA GLU A 157 2.66 21.09 4.03
C GLU A 157 3.79 20.23 3.45
N ASN A 158 4.22 20.52 2.21
CA ASN A 158 5.31 19.82 1.55
C ASN A 158 6.69 20.14 2.14
N ALA A 159 6.80 21.23 2.92
CA ALA A 159 7.99 21.60 3.67
C ALA A 159 8.01 21.01 5.11
N GLN A 160 6.93 20.39 5.55
CA GLN A 160 6.90 19.68 6.84
C GLN A 160 7.75 18.41 6.78
N PRO A 161 8.25 17.91 7.92
CA PRO A 161 8.98 16.65 7.93
C PRO A 161 8.10 15.48 7.47
N ALA A 162 8.72 14.48 6.82
CA ALA A 162 8.05 13.25 6.44
C ALA A 162 7.30 12.61 7.64
N GLY A 163 6.17 11.99 7.35
CA GLY A 163 5.23 11.45 8.32
C GLY A 163 4.27 12.49 8.93
N THR A 164 4.44 13.78 8.64
CA THR A 164 3.48 14.82 9.07
C THR A 164 2.20 14.74 8.24
N LEU A 165 1.08 14.43 8.87
CA LEU A 165 -0.20 14.31 8.18
C LEU A 165 -0.83 15.67 7.87
N LEU A 166 -1.70 15.69 6.86
CA LEU A 166 -2.25 16.95 6.36
C LEU A 166 -3.46 17.40 7.17
N SER A 167 -3.55 18.71 7.38
CA SER A 167 -4.76 19.33 7.91
C SER A 167 -5.88 19.45 6.87
N GLN A 168 -5.54 19.38 5.57
CA GLN A 168 -6.46 19.33 4.44
C GLN A 168 -5.92 18.38 3.36
N LEU A 169 -6.79 17.57 2.75
CA LEU A 169 -6.42 16.42 1.92
C LEU A 169 -5.91 16.80 0.51
N TYR A 170 -4.81 17.52 0.40
CA TYR A 170 -4.18 17.82 -0.89
C TYR A 170 -3.10 16.82 -1.28
N TRP A 171 -3.00 16.53 -2.58
CA TRP A 171 -1.87 15.81 -3.13
C TRP A 171 -0.59 16.64 -2.97
N LEU A 172 0.42 16.05 -2.33
CA LEU A 172 1.73 16.68 -2.15
C LEU A 172 2.71 16.28 -3.25
N PRO A 173 3.52 17.21 -3.79
CA PRO A 173 4.55 16.90 -4.78
C PRO A 173 5.58 15.86 -4.32
N ARG A 174 5.87 15.79 -3.01
CA ARG A 174 6.80 14.81 -2.41
C ARG A 174 6.12 13.50 -1.99
N TRP A 175 4.84 13.30 -2.29
CA TRP A 175 4.15 12.02 -2.05
C TRP A 175 3.96 11.27 -3.36
N LEU A 176 4.67 10.14 -3.50
CA LEU A 176 4.63 9.32 -4.70
C LEU A 176 3.71 8.11 -4.47
N PRO A 177 2.64 7.91 -5.27
CA PRO A 177 1.85 6.69 -5.20
C PRO A 177 2.70 5.49 -5.63
N ILE A 178 2.77 4.46 -4.76
CA ILE A 178 3.45 3.19 -5.05
C ILE A 178 2.48 2.02 -5.14
N ALA A 179 1.22 2.23 -4.77
CA ALA A 179 0.12 1.29 -4.97
C ALA A 179 -1.20 2.05 -5.04
N GLY A 180 -2.22 1.45 -5.65
CA GLY A 180 -3.56 2.03 -5.62
C GLY A 180 -4.71 1.05 -5.71
N ASP A 181 -5.87 1.53 -5.30
CA ASP A 181 -7.12 0.78 -5.12
C ASP A 181 -8.04 0.81 -6.35
N GLY A 182 -7.68 1.59 -7.38
CA GLY A 182 -8.50 1.82 -8.57
C GLY A 182 -9.60 2.89 -8.40
N GLY A 183 -9.83 3.35 -7.16
CA GLY A 183 -10.74 4.44 -6.80
C GLY A 183 -10.08 5.83 -6.73
N GLY A 184 -8.79 5.92 -7.08
CA GLY A 184 -8.03 7.17 -7.04
C GLY A 184 -7.39 7.45 -5.68
N GLY A 185 -7.41 6.49 -4.77
CA GLY A 185 -6.61 6.44 -3.55
C GLY A 185 -5.53 5.36 -3.63
N GLY A 186 -4.81 5.18 -2.53
CA GLY A 186 -3.82 4.14 -2.43
C GLY A 186 -2.78 4.37 -1.35
N LEU A 187 -1.60 3.78 -1.58
CA LEU A 187 -0.45 3.89 -0.70
C LEU A 187 0.60 4.79 -1.33
N PHE A 188 0.96 5.84 -0.62
CA PHE A 188 1.91 6.87 -1.04
C PHE A 188 3.17 6.75 -0.20
N ILE A 189 4.33 6.79 -0.84
CA ILE A 189 5.60 6.97 -0.13
C ILE A 189 5.87 8.46 0.08
N ASP A 190 6.16 8.83 1.31
CA ASP A 190 6.47 10.20 1.72
C ASP A 190 7.96 10.48 1.55
N LEU A 191 8.30 11.26 0.54
CA LEU A 191 9.67 11.62 0.17
C LEU A 191 10.08 13.01 0.67
N ARG A 192 9.31 13.62 1.58
CA ARG A 192 9.76 14.83 2.28
C ARG A 192 10.98 14.52 3.14
N ASP A 193 11.73 15.55 3.51
CA ASP A 193 12.88 15.37 4.39
C ASP A 193 12.43 15.02 5.82
N GLY A 194 13.31 14.37 6.61
CA GLY A 194 13.04 14.10 8.02
C GLY A 194 13.27 12.64 8.41
N PRO A 195 13.06 12.30 9.69
CA PRO A 195 13.38 10.97 10.23
C PRO A 195 12.49 9.85 9.68
N LEU A 196 11.31 10.18 9.14
CA LEU A 196 10.39 9.23 8.51
C LEU A 196 10.41 9.32 6.98
N HIS A 197 11.49 9.85 6.38
CA HIS A 197 11.65 9.85 4.92
C HIS A 197 11.56 8.41 4.39
N GLY A 198 10.60 8.16 3.51
CA GLY A 198 10.28 6.83 2.98
C GLY A 198 9.15 6.09 3.70
N CYS A 199 8.49 6.70 4.68
CA CYS A 199 7.29 6.11 5.29
C CYS A 199 6.11 6.06 4.31
N LEU A 200 5.20 5.13 4.53
CA LEU A 200 4.04 4.90 3.67
C LEU A 200 2.77 5.44 4.33
N VAL A 201 2.06 6.27 3.59
CA VAL A 201 0.83 6.93 4.01
C VAL A 201 -0.31 6.44 3.13
N GLU A 202 -1.38 5.97 3.76
CA GLU A 202 -2.63 5.72 3.06
C GLU A 202 -3.34 7.04 2.81
N PHE A 203 -3.69 7.29 1.55
CA PHE A 203 -4.27 8.56 1.18
C PHE A 203 -5.20 8.47 -0.04
N SER A 204 -6.28 9.25 0.03
CA SER A 204 -7.17 9.62 -1.06
C SER A 204 -7.66 11.06 -0.85
N ARG A 205 -8.43 11.60 -1.80
CA ARG A 205 -9.07 12.92 -1.64
C ARG A 205 -10.15 12.97 -0.55
N GLU A 206 -10.52 11.83 0.01
CA GLU A 206 -11.57 11.66 1.00
C GLU A 206 -11.05 11.14 2.34
N HIS A 207 -9.87 10.50 2.34
CA HIS A 207 -9.32 9.83 3.51
C HIS A 207 -7.81 9.99 3.59
N GLN A 208 -7.30 10.09 4.81
CA GLN A 208 -5.90 9.80 5.14
C GLN A 208 -5.84 9.01 6.44
N GLY A 209 -4.79 8.20 6.60
CA GLY A 209 -4.50 7.54 7.87
C GLY A 209 -4.27 8.53 9.02
N THR A 210 -4.35 8.05 10.26
CA THR A 210 -4.04 8.85 11.47
C THR A 210 -2.56 8.85 11.86
N THR A 211 -1.79 7.95 11.27
CA THR A 211 -0.31 7.92 11.25
C THR A 211 0.14 7.36 9.90
N PRO A 212 1.43 7.48 9.53
CA PRO A 212 2.00 6.59 8.53
C PRO A 212 1.68 5.14 8.88
N ARG A 213 1.29 4.37 7.86
CA ARG A 213 0.88 2.98 8.02
C ARG A 213 2.07 2.04 8.15
N TRP A 214 3.15 2.36 7.45
CA TRP A 214 4.44 1.70 7.58
C TRP A 214 5.55 2.75 7.60
N GLU A 215 6.62 2.49 8.35
CA GLU A 215 7.78 3.40 8.40
C GLU A 215 8.69 3.26 7.17
N SER A 216 8.55 2.18 6.39
CA SER A 216 9.39 1.89 5.22
C SER A 216 8.75 0.88 4.27
N VAL A 217 9.29 0.75 3.05
CA VAL A 217 8.88 -0.29 2.08
C VAL A 217 9.26 -1.67 2.61
N THR A 218 10.37 -1.76 3.35
CA THR A 218 10.77 -2.99 4.04
C THR A 218 9.72 -3.46 5.03
N GLN A 219 9.21 -2.56 5.89
CA GLN A 219 8.20 -2.95 6.88
C GLN A 219 6.90 -3.41 6.21
N LEU A 220 6.47 -2.74 5.12
CA LEU A 220 5.34 -3.19 4.31
C LEU A 220 5.52 -4.64 3.86
N TRP A 221 6.64 -4.97 3.23
CA TRP A 221 6.81 -6.31 2.65
C TRP A 221 7.05 -7.38 3.70
N VAL A 222 7.70 -7.05 4.82
CA VAL A 222 7.80 -7.96 5.97
C VAL A 222 6.41 -8.30 6.51
N ASP A 223 5.56 -7.30 6.75
CA ASP A 223 4.22 -7.52 7.28
C ASP A 223 3.35 -8.31 6.29
N VAL A 224 3.39 -7.98 5.00
CA VAL A 224 2.64 -8.74 3.97
C VAL A 224 3.12 -10.19 3.88
N ALA A 225 4.44 -10.44 3.95
CA ALA A 225 4.98 -11.79 3.95
C ALA A 225 4.51 -12.59 5.17
N ASP A 226 4.58 -11.98 6.37
CA ASP A 226 4.14 -12.60 7.62
C ASP A 226 2.63 -12.94 7.58
N GLU A 227 1.81 -12.03 7.07
CA GLU A 227 0.36 -12.23 6.94
C GLU A 227 0.01 -13.34 5.92
N LEU A 228 0.69 -13.40 4.78
CA LEU A 228 0.51 -14.48 3.80
C LEU A 228 0.90 -15.85 4.38
N GLU A 229 2.04 -15.93 5.06
CA GLU A 229 2.52 -17.18 5.66
C GLU A 229 1.68 -17.64 6.86
N ALA A 230 0.97 -16.73 7.52
CA ALA A 230 0.03 -17.04 8.60
C ALA A 230 -1.29 -17.67 8.12
N VAL A 231 -1.57 -17.62 6.81
CA VAL A 231 -2.76 -18.26 6.23
C VAL A 231 -2.70 -19.77 6.40
N ASP A 232 -3.79 -20.37 6.87
CA ASP A 232 -3.95 -21.82 6.89
C ASP A 232 -3.91 -22.38 5.45
N SER A 233 -2.83 -23.10 5.15
CA SER A 233 -2.59 -23.65 3.82
C SER A 233 -3.61 -24.72 3.40
N ASP A 234 -4.34 -25.33 4.35
CA ASP A 234 -5.42 -26.27 4.04
C ASP A 234 -6.67 -25.52 3.57
N LEU A 235 -6.92 -24.30 4.08
CA LEU A 235 -7.98 -23.43 3.56
C LEU A 235 -7.68 -22.95 2.13
N LEU A 236 -6.40 -22.73 1.79
CA LEU A 236 -5.98 -22.36 0.43
C LEU A 236 -6.22 -23.48 -0.61
N ARG A 237 -6.34 -24.73 -0.16
CA ARG A 237 -6.60 -25.90 -1.03
C ARG A 237 -8.08 -26.30 -1.07
N SER A 238 -8.93 -25.59 -0.33
CA SER A 238 -10.36 -25.83 -0.22
C SER A 238 -11.16 -24.93 -1.18
N ASP A 239 -12.36 -25.39 -1.52
CA ASP A 239 -13.45 -24.64 -2.15
C ASP A 239 -13.93 -23.40 -1.36
N ARG A 240 -13.42 -23.16 -0.13
CA ARG A 240 -13.72 -22.00 0.72
C ARG A 240 -12.74 -20.84 0.57
N VAL A 241 -11.78 -20.94 -0.35
CA VAL A 241 -10.73 -19.93 -0.52
C VAL A 241 -11.28 -18.54 -0.88
N ASP A 242 -12.45 -18.47 -1.54
CA ASP A 242 -13.09 -17.22 -1.96
C ASP A 242 -13.55 -16.34 -0.77
N ASP A 243 -13.71 -16.93 0.42
CA ASP A 243 -14.12 -16.24 1.64
C ASP A 243 -12.94 -15.87 2.55
N LEU A 244 -11.72 -16.31 2.22
CA LEU A 244 -10.55 -16.08 3.06
C LEU A 244 -10.26 -14.59 3.18
N ARG A 245 -10.20 -14.10 4.42
CA ARG A 245 -9.82 -12.73 4.75
C ARG A 245 -8.71 -12.73 5.79
N ILE A 246 -7.71 -11.88 5.57
CA ILE A 246 -6.66 -11.57 6.54
C ILE A 246 -6.88 -10.12 6.96
N GLY A 247 -7.45 -9.93 8.14
CA GLY A 247 -8.01 -8.63 8.54
C GLY A 247 -9.13 -8.18 7.60
N TRP A 248 -8.98 -7.01 6.99
CA TRP A 248 -9.93 -6.45 6.01
C TRP A 248 -9.61 -6.78 4.55
N TRP A 249 -8.50 -7.48 4.33
CA TRP A 249 -7.94 -7.79 3.02
C TRP A 249 -8.21 -9.24 2.61
N ARG A 250 -8.22 -9.51 1.31
CA ARG A 250 -8.28 -10.86 0.75
C ARG A 250 -6.96 -11.14 0.03
N PRO A 251 -6.23 -12.20 0.41
CA PRO A 251 -4.99 -12.53 -0.28
C PRO A 251 -5.28 -12.92 -1.74
N PRO A 252 -4.31 -12.72 -2.65
CA PRO A 252 -4.44 -13.20 -4.02
C PRO A 252 -4.70 -14.72 -4.09
N THR A 253 -5.63 -15.12 -4.97
CA THR A 253 -6.02 -16.52 -5.19
C THR A 253 -5.80 -16.94 -6.65
N SER A 254 -5.82 -18.25 -6.90
CA SER A 254 -5.63 -18.84 -8.23
C SER A 254 -6.87 -18.77 -9.11
#